data_AF-A0A9P4UZQ9-F1
#
_entry.id   AF-A0A9P4UZQ9-F1
#
_cell.length_a   1.000
_cell.length_b   1.000
_cell.length_c   1.000
_cell.angle_alpha   90.00
_cell.angle_beta   90.00
_cell.angle_gamma   90.00
#
_symmetry.space_group_name_H-M   'P 1'
#
loop_
_entity.id
_entity.type
_entity.pdbx_description
1 polymer ?
#
loop_
_entity_poly.entity_id
_entity_poly.type
_entity_poly.pdbx_seq_one_letter_code
_entity_poly.pdbx_strand_id
1 'polypeptide(L)'
;MGDILTQIQDELDQMHAALAQIAIHAPPSPIPSQPTFSTDPATQSTQPTQSASTQPTQPSSASAQDAAIEKFRADIAELSRDMVTKEQQLEYLIERLPGIGTSERQQVERMRELEGELEGLEGERQRAVEEKASMARKIEGLVGGVGGMG
;
A
#
# COMPACT_ATOMS: atom_id res chain seq x y z
N MET A 1 -3.07 5.02 -14.80
CA MET A 1 -3.77 6.11 -14.08
C MET A 1 -4.80 5.62 -13.05
N GLY A 2 -4.91 4.31 -12.74
CA GLY A 2 -5.66 3.81 -11.57
C GLY A 2 -4.79 3.59 -10.32
N ASP A 3 -3.47 3.72 -10.46
CA ASP A 3 -2.49 3.24 -9.49
C ASP A 3 -2.53 4.02 -8.16
N ILE A 4 -2.75 5.33 -8.19
CA ILE A 4 -2.79 6.16 -6.96
C ILE A 4 -4.06 5.87 -6.14
N LEU A 5 -5.20 5.64 -6.79
CA LEU A 5 -6.44 5.29 -6.10
C LEU A 5 -6.37 3.88 -5.51
N THR A 6 -5.78 2.92 -6.24
CA THR A 6 -5.49 1.59 -5.71
C THR A 6 -4.51 1.66 -4.54
N GLN A 7 -3.45 2.46 -4.66
CA GLN A 7 -2.48 2.66 -3.59
C GLN A 7 -3.13 3.25 -2.33
N ILE A 8 -4.01 4.24 -2.46
CA ILE A 8 -4.77 4.77 -1.31
C ILE A 8 -5.62 3.67 -0.65
N GLN A 9 -6.25 2.80 -1.44
CA GLN A 9 -7.04 1.68 -0.93
C GLN A 9 -6.16 0.67 -0.17
N ASP A 10 -5.03 0.27 -0.73
CA ASP A 10 -4.08 -0.66 -0.10
C ASP A 10 -3.55 -0.11 1.24
N GLU A 11 -3.24 1.19 1.28
CA GLU A 11 -2.78 1.89 2.48
C GLU A 11 -3.87 1.92 3.58
N LEU A 12 -5.13 2.20 3.22
CA LEU A 12 -6.25 2.15 4.16
C LEU A 12 -6.50 0.73 4.70
N ASP A 13 -6.42 -0.28 3.84
CA ASP A 13 -6.62 -1.67 4.23
C ASP A 13 -5.52 -2.15 5.20
N GLN A 14 -4.29 -1.72 4.99
CA GLN A 14 -3.19 -1.99 5.91
C GLN A 14 -3.44 -1.38 7.30
N MET A 15 -3.96 -0.15 7.37
CA MET A 15 -4.31 0.48 8.65
C MET A 15 -5.43 -0.26 9.38
N HIS A 16 -6.47 -0.69 8.65
CA HIS A 16 -7.56 -1.48 9.22
C HIS A 16 -7.06 -2.82 9.77
N ALA A 17 -6.18 -3.51 9.05
CA ALA A 17 -5.59 -4.76 9.50
C ALA A 17 -4.78 -4.58 10.80
N ALA A 18 -4.02 -3.48 10.91
CA ALA A 18 -3.24 -3.17 12.10
C ALA A 18 -4.11 -2.90 13.33
N LEU A 19 -5.22 -2.16 13.16
CA LEU A 19 -6.20 -1.93 14.23
C LEU A 19 -6.89 -3.23 14.68
N ALA A 20 -7.22 -4.11 13.74
CA ALA A 20 -7.80 -5.42 14.04
C ALA A 20 -6.83 -6.31 14.83
N GLN A 21 -5.54 -6.29 14.48
CA GLN A 21 -4.48 -6.99 15.21
C GLN A 21 -4.43 -6.59 16.69
N ILE A 22 -4.47 -5.29 16.99
CA ILE A 22 -4.50 -4.79 18.37
C ILE A 22 -5.77 -5.24 19.10
N ALA A 23 -6.93 -5.18 18.44
CA ALA A 23 -8.18 -5.59 19.07
C ALA A 23 -8.18 -7.08 19.48
N ILE A 24 -7.52 -7.94 18.70
CA ILE A 24 -7.41 -9.38 18.97
C ILE A 24 -6.36 -9.68 20.05
N HIS A 25 -5.25 -8.94 20.06
CA HIS A 25 -4.11 -9.19 20.97
C HIS A 25 -4.10 -8.30 22.22
N ALA A 26 -5.14 -7.49 22.45
CA ALA A 26 -5.26 -6.67 23.63
C ALA A 26 -5.32 -7.53 24.91
N PRO A 27 -4.43 -7.31 25.89
CA PRO A 27 -4.51 -8.01 27.16
C PRO A 27 -5.81 -7.60 27.88
N PRO A 28 -6.44 -8.54 28.62
CA PRO A 28 -7.66 -8.24 29.36
C PRO A 28 -7.40 -7.14 30.40
N SER A 29 -8.31 -6.17 30.48
CA SER A 29 -8.22 -5.09 31.47
C SER A 29 -8.40 -5.65 32.89
N PRO A 30 -7.54 -5.29 33.85
CA PRO A 30 -7.72 -5.72 35.24
C PRO A 30 -8.94 -5.01 35.84
N ILE A 31 -9.96 -5.79 36.21
CA ILE A 31 -11.14 -5.29 36.93
C ILE A 31 -10.76 -5.12 38.41
N PRO A 32 -11.00 -3.94 39.02
CA PRO A 32 -10.76 -3.75 40.44
C PRO A 32 -11.54 -4.80 41.25
N SER A 33 -10.85 -5.48 42.18
CA SER A 33 -11.40 -6.49 43.09
C SER A 33 -11.65 -7.92 42.55
N GLN A 34 -11.13 -8.28 41.37
CA GLN A 34 -11.14 -9.69 40.90
C GLN A 34 -9.73 -10.30 40.83
N PRO A 35 -9.53 -11.55 41.27
CA PRO A 35 -8.30 -12.29 40.98
C PRO A 35 -8.22 -12.60 39.49
N THR A 36 -7.07 -12.30 38.86
CA THR A 36 -6.81 -12.56 37.44
C THR A 36 -6.68 -14.06 37.19
N PHE A 37 -7.63 -14.65 36.45
CA PHE A 37 -7.52 -16.03 35.95
C PHE A 37 -6.82 -16.04 34.59
N SER A 38 -5.57 -16.48 34.55
CA SER A 38 -4.85 -16.73 33.29
C SER A 38 -5.52 -17.90 32.56
N THR A 39 -6.13 -17.63 31.41
CA THR A 39 -6.68 -18.66 30.51
C THR A 39 -5.64 -18.98 29.45
N ASP A 40 -4.56 -19.66 29.82
CA ASP A 40 -3.60 -20.20 28.86
C ASP A 40 -4.03 -21.62 28.43
N PRO A 41 -4.17 -21.93 27.13
CA PRO A 41 -4.52 -23.27 26.64
C PRO A 41 -3.33 -24.26 26.64
N ALA A 42 -2.16 -23.90 27.17
CA ALA A 42 -0.94 -24.71 27.09
C ALA A 42 -0.67 -25.61 28.31
N THR A 43 -1.59 -25.76 29.26
CA THR A 43 -1.36 -26.59 30.46
C THR A 43 -2.56 -27.47 30.80
N GLN A 44 -3.02 -28.27 29.82
CA GLN A 44 -3.80 -29.47 30.09
C GLN A 44 -3.03 -30.71 29.63
N SER A 45 -2.03 -31.11 30.40
CA SER A 45 -1.62 -32.50 30.43
C SER A 45 -0.95 -32.83 31.75
N THR A 46 -1.50 -33.87 32.39
CA THR A 46 -0.98 -34.68 33.51
C THR A 46 -1.20 -34.22 34.96
N GLN A 47 -2.30 -34.68 35.56
CA GLN A 47 -2.32 -35.29 36.90
C GLN A 47 -2.24 -36.83 36.71
N PRO A 48 -1.77 -37.67 37.68
CA PRO A 48 -1.94 -37.59 39.14
C PRO A 48 -0.60 -37.74 39.92
N THR A 49 -0.41 -37.35 41.20
CA THR A 49 -0.90 -37.99 42.45
C THR A 49 -0.52 -37.15 43.69
N GLN A 50 -1.11 -37.52 44.82
CA GLN A 50 -1.13 -36.91 46.15
C GLN A 50 0.22 -36.86 46.89
N SER A 51 0.37 -35.82 47.75
CA SER A 51 0.95 -35.82 49.12
C SER A 51 2.13 -34.86 49.39
N ALA A 52 1.97 -34.10 50.48
CA ALA A 52 2.96 -33.53 51.39
C ALA A 52 3.88 -32.37 50.92
N SER A 53 3.55 -31.18 51.43
CA SER A 53 4.46 -30.16 52.00
C SER A 53 5.89 -30.08 51.47
N THR A 54 6.15 -29.09 50.61
CA THR A 54 7.23 -28.09 50.81
C THR A 54 7.05 -26.98 49.79
N GLN A 55 7.04 -25.74 50.29
CA GLN A 55 7.15 -24.52 49.52
C GLN A 55 8.44 -24.56 48.67
N PRO A 56 8.36 -24.14 47.40
CA PRO A 56 9.15 -23.00 47.01
C PRO A 56 8.26 -21.93 46.40
N THR A 57 8.51 -20.71 46.86
CA THR A 57 7.98 -19.45 46.37
C THR A 57 7.96 -19.45 44.84
N GLN A 58 6.78 -19.34 44.22
CA GLN A 58 6.65 -18.95 42.80
C GLN A 58 6.63 -17.42 42.73
N PRO A 59 7.60 -16.77 42.05
CA PRO A 59 7.44 -15.40 41.59
C PRO A 59 7.55 -15.43 40.06
N SER A 60 6.45 -15.58 39.31
CA SER A 60 6.57 -15.47 37.84
C SER A 60 5.29 -15.17 37.05
N SER A 61 4.08 -15.35 37.59
CA SER A 61 2.86 -15.07 36.81
C SER A 61 2.53 -13.58 36.70
N ALA A 62 2.69 -12.81 37.79
CA ALA A 62 2.47 -11.36 37.77
C ALA A 62 3.47 -10.64 36.85
N SER A 63 4.75 -11.02 36.92
CA SER A 63 5.80 -10.43 36.07
C SER A 63 5.63 -10.71 34.58
N ALA A 64 5.03 -11.85 34.21
CA ALA A 64 4.75 -12.19 32.82
C ALA A 64 3.58 -11.37 32.24
N GLN A 65 2.55 -11.09 33.05
CA GLN A 65 1.43 -10.23 32.67
C GLN A 65 1.88 -8.77 32.55
N ASP A 66 2.69 -8.29 33.50
CA ASP A 66 3.25 -6.94 33.45
C ASP A 66 4.14 -6.75 32.20
N ALA A 67 4.98 -7.74 31.87
CA ALA A 67 5.78 -7.72 30.65
C ALA A 67 4.93 -7.73 29.36
N ALA A 68 3.80 -8.45 29.35
CA ALA A 68 2.87 -8.46 28.22
C ALA A 68 2.14 -7.11 28.05
N ILE A 69 1.79 -6.45 29.16
CA ILE A 69 1.17 -5.11 29.16
C ILE A 69 2.18 -4.06 28.69
N GLU A 70 3.44 -4.12 29.15
CA GLU A 70 4.50 -3.21 28.69
C GLU A 70 4.78 -3.39 27.20
N LYS A 71 4.87 -4.63 26.71
CA LYS A 71 5.02 -4.92 25.29
C LYS A 71 3.85 -4.36 24.48
N PHE A 72 2.61 -4.62 24.91
CA PHE A 72 1.42 -4.10 24.23
C PHE A 72 1.38 -2.57 24.17
N ARG A 73 1.82 -1.88 25.23
CA ARG A 73 1.96 -0.41 25.23
C ARG A 73 3.02 0.07 24.26
N ALA A 74 4.15 -0.63 24.16
CA ALA A 74 5.19 -0.33 23.19
C ALA A 74 4.68 -0.53 21.75
N ASP A 75 3.96 -1.64 21.50
CA ASP A 75 3.36 -1.94 20.20
C ASP A 75 2.31 -0.88 19.80
N ILE A 76 1.48 -0.39 20.74
CA ILE A 76 0.56 0.74 20.50
C ILE A 76 1.32 2.02 20.15
N ALA A 77 2.41 2.33 20.87
CA ALA A 77 3.19 3.52 20.61
C ALA A 77 3.85 3.48 19.23
N GLU A 78 4.39 2.33 18.84
CA GLU A 78 4.93 2.09 17.49
C GLU A 78 3.83 2.23 16.43
N LEU A 79 2.68 1.59 16.62
CA LEU A 79 1.57 1.71 15.69
C LEU A 79 1.10 3.16 15.57
N SER A 80 0.98 3.90 16.68
CA SER A 80 0.53 5.29 16.62
C SER A 80 1.45 6.17 15.76
N ARG A 81 2.76 5.90 15.80
CA ARG A 81 3.75 6.58 14.97
C ARG A 81 3.64 6.19 13.50
N ASP A 82 3.39 4.91 13.23
CA ASP A 82 3.16 4.41 11.88
C ASP A 82 1.86 5.01 11.29
N MET A 83 0.77 5.04 12.06
CA MET A 83 -0.51 5.66 11.67
C MET A 83 -0.35 7.12 11.29
N VAL A 84 0.39 7.92 12.07
CA VAL A 84 0.66 9.32 11.72
C VAL A 84 1.47 9.42 10.42
N THR A 85 2.44 8.53 10.23
CA THR A 85 3.24 8.51 9.00
C THR A 85 2.39 8.12 7.79
N LYS A 86 1.50 7.14 7.95
CA LYS A 86 0.56 6.68 6.93
C LYS A 86 -0.48 7.73 6.58
N GLU A 87 -0.96 8.49 7.57
CA GLU A 87 -1.86 9.62 7.34
C GLU A 87 -1.19 10.70 6.50
N GLN A 88 0.06 11.05 6.79
CA GLN A 88 0.83 11.99 5.97
C GLN A 88 1.05 11.47 4.54
N GLN A 89 1.26 10.16 4.37
CA GLN A 89 1.39 9.53 3.06
C GLN A 89 0.06 9.60 2.28
N LEU A 90 -1.06 9.36 2.94
CA LEU A 90 -2.39 9.48 2.34
C LEU A 90 -2.69 10.92 1.92
N GLU A 91 -2.37 11.90 2.75
CA GLU A 91 -2.53 13.33 2.39
C GLU A 91 -1.73 13.66 1.13
N TYR A 92 -0.46 13.25 1.08
CA TYR A 92 0.38 13.43 -0.10
C TYR A 92 -0.16 12.73 -1.36
N LEU A 93 -0.70 11.52 -1.22
CA LEU A 93 -1.31 10.80 -2.34
C LEU A 93 -2.58 11.51 -2.84
N ILE A 94 -3.39 12.05 -1.92
CA ILE A 94 -4.60 12.80 -2.24
C ILE A 94 -4.25 14.09 -2.99
N GLU A 95 -3.23 14.83 -2.55
CA GLU A 95 -2.75 16.05 -3.24
C GLU A 95 -2.26 15.75 -4.67
N ARG A 96 -1.74 14.54 -4.91
CA ARG A 96 -1.25 14.10 -6.22
C ARG A 96 -2.30 13.47 -7.11
N LEU A 97 -3.55 13.35 -6.66
CA LEU A 97 -4.59 12.74 -7.48
C LEU A 97 -4.76 13.55 -8.80
N PRO A 98 -4.68 12.88 -9.96
CA PRO A 98 -4.83 13.57 -11.24
C PRO A 98 -6.27 14.06 -11.36
N GLY A 99 -6.43 15.34 -11.68
CA GLY A 99 -7.75 15.96 -11.84
C GLY A 99 -8.40 16.45 -10.55
N ILE A 100 -7.72 16.45 -9.39
CA ILE A 100 -8.28 17.14 -8.21
C ILE A 100 -8.50 18.62 -8.52
N GLY A 101 -9.60 19.16 -7.99
CA GLY A 101 -9.95 20.58 -8.18
C GLY A 101 -10.43 20.95 -9.59
N THR A 102 -10.51 19.99 -10.52
CA THR A 102 -11.09 20.21 -11.86
C THR A 102 -12.49 19.63 -11.95
N SER A 103 -13.40 20.34 -12.62
CA SER A 103 -14.74 19.81 -12.86
C SER A 103 -14.73 18.76 -13.97
N GLU A 104 -15.67 17.81 -13.93
CA GLU A 104 -15.84 16.80 -14.99
C GLU A 104 -15.96 17.44 -16.38
N ARG A 105 -16.66 18.57 -16.49
CA ARG A 105 -16.78 19.28 -17.78
C ARG A 105 -15.43 19.76 -18.30
N GLN A 106 -14.59 20.34 -17.44
CA GLN A 106 -13.25 20.78 -17.81
C GLN A 106 -12.36 19.59 -18.20
N GLN A 107 -12.50 18.46 -17.51
CA GLN A 107 -11.78 17.23 -17.87
C GLN A 107 -12.20 16.72 -19.25
N VAL A 108 -13.51 16.69 -19.54
CA VAL A 108 -14.04 16.28 -20.83
C VAL A 108 -13.63 17.22 -21.96
N GLU A 109 -13.67 18.53 -21.71
CA GLU A 109 -13.19 19.53 -22.67
C GLU A 109 -11.70 19.35 -22.96
N ARG A 110 -10.89 19.17 -21.92
CA ARG A 110 -9.46 18.89 -22.07
C ARG A 110 -9.19 17.58 -22.83
N MET A 111 -10.00 16.54 -22.61
CA MET A 111 -9.90 15.30 -23.38
C MET A 111 -10.16 15.54 -24.87
N ARG A 112 -11.19 16.32 -25.21
CA ARG A 112 -11.49 16.65 -26.62
C ARG A 112 -10.40 17.47 -27.28
N GLU A 113 -9.81 18.43 -26.56
CA GLU A 113 -8.65 19.19 -27.05
C GLU A 113 -7.48 18.26 -27.37
N LEU A 114 -7.14 17.37 -26.43
CA LEU A 114 -6.05 16.40 -26.60
C LEU A 114 -6.31 15.44 -27.76
N GLU A 115 -7.55 14.98 -27.94
CA GLU A 115 -7.94 14.16 -29.09
C GLU A 115 -7.70 14.90 -30.41
N GLY A 116 -8.09 16.17 -30.50
CA GLY A 116 -7.85 17.00 -31.68
C GLY A 116 -6.36 17.27 -31.95
N GLU A 117 -5.57 17.55 -30.91
CA GLU A 117 -4.11 17.67 -31.01
C GLU A 117 -3.47 16.37 -31.54
N LEU A 118 -3.96 15.22 -31.06
CA LEU A 118 -3.45 13.91 -31.45
C LEU A 118 -3.77 13.57 -32.91
N GLU A 119 -4.98 13.88 -33.37
CA GLU A 119 -5.38 13.73 -34.77
C GLU A 119 -4.53 14.62 -35.69
N GLY A 120 -4.30 15.88 -35.31
CA GLY A 120 -3.43 16.79 -36.04
C GLY A 120 -2.00 16.26 -36.17
N LEU A 121 -1.41 15.82 -35.04
CA LEU A 121 -0.06 15.28 -34.99
C LEU A 121 0.10 13.98 -35.81
N GLU A 122 -0.93 13.12 -35.80
CA GLU A 122 -0.96 11.91 -36.63
C GLU A 122 -1.03 12.25 -38.13
N GLY A 123 -1.80 13.28 -38.50
CA GLY A 123 -1.84 13.79 -39.87
C GLY A 123 -0.49 14.33 -40.35
N GLU A 124 0.21 15.09 -39.51
CA GLU A 124 1.58 15.57 -39.79
C GLU A 124 2.56 14.41 -39.93
N ARG A 125 2.51 13.44 -39.02
CA ARG A 125 3.32 12.22 -39.09
C ARG A 125 3.12 11.50 -40.42
N GLN A 126 1.87 11.33 -40.85
CA GLN A 126 1.54 10.63 -42.09
C GLN A 126 2.12 11.36 -43.32
N ARG A 127 1.97 12.69 -43.38
CA ARG A 127 2.57 13.50 -44.46
C ARG A 127 4.08 13.39 -44.49
N ALA A 128 4.73 13.46 -43.32
CA ALA A 128 6.18 13.32 -43.22
C ALA A 128 6.66 11.93 -43.69
N VAL A 129 5.90 10.87 -43.40
CA VAL A 129 6.19 9.51 -43.89
C VAL A 129 6.04 9.43 -45.40
N GLU A 130 5.00 10.03 -45.98
CA GLU A 130 4.77 10.07 -47.43
C GLU A 130 5.87 10.83 -48.16
N GLU A 131 6.23 12.01 -47.66
CA GLU A 131 7.33 12.82 -48.21
C GLU A 131 8.64 12.05 -48.14
N LYS A 132 8.97 11.45 -46.99
CA LYS A 132 10.15 10.59 -46.82
C LYS A 132 10.16 9.44 -47.83
N ALA A 133 9.04 8.75 -48.00
CA ALA A 133 8.93 7.64 -48.95
C ALA A 133 9.11 8.12 -50.41
N SER A 134 8.57 9.28 -50.75
CA SER A 134 8.73 9.87 -52.09
C SER A 134 10.19 10.26 -52.36
N MET A 135 10.87 10.85 -51.38
CA MET A 135 12.29 11.22 -51.49
C MET A 135 13.18 9.97 -51.58
N ALA A 136 12.90 8.93 -50.79
CA ALA A 136 13.61 7.66 -50.86
C ALA A 136 13.52 7.04 -52.26
N ARG A 137 12.33 6.99 -52.87
CA ARG A 137 12.15 6.49 -54.26
C ARG A 137 12.91 7.32 -55.29
N LYS A 138 12.95 8.65 -55.14
CA LYS A 138 13.72 9.52 -56.05
C LYS A 138 15.23 9.23 -55.96
N ILE A 139 15.74 9.06 -54.74
CA ILE A 139 17.16 8.72 -54.51
C ILE A 139 17.46 7.33 -55.08
N GLU A 140 16.61 6.34 -54.82
CA GLU A 140 16.76 4.98 -55.35
C GLU A 140 16.77 4.97 -56.89
N GLY A 141 15.89 5.74 -57.54
CA GLY A 141 15.89 5.89 -58.99
C GLY A 141 17.17 6.51 -59.55
N LEU A 142 17.74 7.52 -58.87
CA LEU A 142 19.02 8.12 -59.25
C LEU A 142 20.20 7.15 -59.04
N VAL A 143 20.24 6.45 -57.91
CA VAL A 143 21.30 5.48 -57.59
C VAL A 143 21.24 4.27 -58.53
N GLY A 144 20.04 3.72 -58.77
CA GLY A 144 19.83 2.61 -59.71
C GLY A 144 20.13 2.99 -61.16
N GLY A 145 19.82 4.22 -61.57
CA GLY A 145 20.14 4.74 -62.90
C GLY A 145 21.64 4.98 -63.13
N VAL A 146 22.38 5.37 -62.08
CA VAL A 146 23.84 5.57 -62.14
C VAL A 146 24.60 4.23 -62.02
N GLY A 147 24.08 3.26 -61.28
CA GLY A 147 24.68 1.93 -61.12
C GLY A 147 24.47 0.97 -62.29
N GLY A 148 23.50 1.21 -63.18
CA GLY A 148 23.19 0.37 -64.34
C GLY A 148 23.87 0.76 -65.65
N MET A 149 24.75 1.77 -65.64
CA MET A 149 25.38 2.36 -66.83
C MET A 149 26.91 2.15 -66.88
N GLY A 150 27.42 1.19 -66.09
CA GLY A 150 28.82 0.76 -66.05
C GLY A 150 28.99 -0.72 -66.31
#